data_AF-A0A923S2Y5-F1
#
_entry.id   AF-A0A923S2Y5-F1
#
_cell.length_a   1.000
_cell.length_b   1.000
_cell.length_c   1.000
_cell.angle_alpha   90.00
_cell.angle_beta   90.00
_cell.angle_gamma   90.00
#
_symmetry.space_group_name_H-M   'P 1'
#
loop_
_entity.id
_entity.type
_entity.pdbx_description
1 polymer ?
#
loop_
_entity_poly.entity_id
_entity_poly.type
_entity_poly.pdbx_seq_one_letter_code
_entity_poly.pdbx_strand_id
1 'polypeptide(L)'
;MDATRCVNCTQPMQLVALAGHYGRGVDVDMCGPCRLVWFDNLESVNLNGPGTLQLLRAIDAQRGELLNALGGTDLPCPRCTARLKVVRDLVSHGPVGRLECPRGHGALQTFSQLLAEKGLVRPLFRPEVEQLQRSPATGLVFHCVNCGAEFDPRVREACSFCGSPRLVLDLQRILHALDRQTGVVDSSVGGPPRQVQFTCMHCGGAIDAARERRCSHCAMPIAVTDVAEVLRLIEPYAAKIESGEAAPAHRAVEVAEVSDGRPHLLPMGLERNPLGPPWWVYAFCAVVAAGAGLALVRCVPLV
;
A
#
# COMPACT_ATOMS: atom_id res chain seq x y z
N MET A 1 -15.76 -7.40 -29.26
CA MET A 1 -16.04 -6.92 -27.88
C MET A 1 -15.89 -5.42 -27.93
N ASP A 2 -16.93 -4.66 -27.55
CA ASP A 2 -16.86 -3.21 -27.56
C ASP A 2 -15.89 -2.73 -26.47
N ALA A 3 -14.98 -1.84 -26.82
CA ALA A 3 -14.01 -1.28 -25.89
C ALA A 3 -14.74 -0.53 -24.76
N THR A 4 -14.43 -0.86 -23.52
CA THR A 4 -14.96 -0.18 -22.34
C THR A 4 -14.64 1.31 -22.41
N ARG A 5 -15.64 2.18 -22.20
CA ARG A 5 -15.42 3.64 -22.15
C ARG A 5 -15.33 4.11 -20.71
N CYS A 6 -14.43 5.05 -20.46
CA CYS A 6 -14.28 5.66 -19.15
C CYS A 6 -15.56 6.41 -18.78
N VAL A 7 -16.12 6.08 -17.61
CA VAL A 7 -17.38 6.67 -17.14
C VAL A 7 -17.23 8.11 -16.64
N ASN A 8 -15.99 8.62 -16.52
CA ASN A 8 -15.70 10.01 -16.20
C ASN A 8 -15.48 10.88 -17.46
N CYS A 9 -14.57 10.49 -18.37
CA CYS A 9 -14.21 11.30 -19.54
C CYS A 9 -14.75 10.78 -20.88
N THR A 10 -15.45 9.65 -20.92
CA THR A 10 -16.03 8.99 -22.12
C THR A 10 -15.04 8.47 -23.17
N GLN A 11 -13.74 8.70 -22.98
CA GLN A 11 -12.68 8.16 -23.83
C GLN A 11 -12.60 6.62 -23.72
N PRO A 12 -12.17 5.92 -24.79
CA PRO A 12 -11.91 4.48 -24.71
C PRO A 12 -10.86 4.19 -23.65
N MET A 13 -11.09 3.16 -22.85
CA MET A 13 -10.11 2.65 -21.89
C MET A 13 -9.14 1.72 -22.60
N GLN A 14 -7.89 1.79 -22.20
CA GLN A 14 -6.86 0.88 -22.69
C GLN A 14 -7.03 -0.46 -21.98
N LEU A 15 -7.14 -1.54 -22.75
CA LEU A 15 -7.04 -2.90 -22.23
C LEU A 15 -5.58 -3.21 -21.91
N VAL A 16 -5.27 -3.46 -20.64
CA VAL A 16 -3.96 -3.87 -20.15
C VAL A 16 -4.05 -5.32 -19.74
N ALA A 17 -3.43 -6.21 -20.51
CA ALA A 17 -3.33 -7.62 -20.17
C ALA A 17 -2.23 -7.80 -19.12
N LEU A 18 -2.60 -8.23 -17.92
CA LEU A 18 -1.71 -8.47 -16.80
C LEU A 18 -1.58 -9.97 -16.53
N ALA A 19 -0.43 -10.38 -16.00
CA ALA A 19 -0.25 -11.75 -15.55
C ALA A 19 -1.03 -12.02 -14.25
N GLY A 20 -1.70 -13.17 -14.20
CA GLY A 20 -2.45 -13.64 -13.05
C GLY A 20 -1.95 -14.96 -12.48
N HIS A 21 -2.51 -15.36 -11.34
CA HIS A 21 -2.20 -16.63 -10.70
C HIS A 21 -2.56 -17.81 -11.61
N TYR A 22 -1.78 -18.89 -11.50
CA TYR A 22 -1.99 -20.14 -12.23
C TYR A 22 -1.96 -19.99 -13.76
N GLY A 23 -1.18 -19.04 -14.29
CA GLY A 23 -1.04 -18.81 -15.73
C GLY A 23 -2.27 -18.18 -16.38
N ARG A 24 -3.24 -17.69 -15.59
CA ARG A 24 -4.40 -16.97 -16.11
C ARG A 24 -4.02 -15.53 -16.43
N GLY A 25 -4.55 -14.98 -17.52
CA GLY A 25 -4.51 -13.55 -17.78
C GLY A 25 -5.52 -12.80 -16.90
N VAL A 26 -5.18 -11.57 -16.54
CA VAL A 26 -6.06 -10.61 -15.89
C VAL A 26 -6.14 -9.42 -16.83
N ASP A 27 -7.25 -9.27 -17.52
CA ASP A 27 -7.48 -8.13 -18.39
C ASP A 27 -8.01 -6.96 -17.55
N VAL A 28 -7.45 -5.78 -17.75
CA VAL A 28 -7.82 -4.61 -16.97
C VAL A 28 -8.07 -3.43 -17.88
N ASP A 29 -9.23 -2.81 -17.75
CA ASP A 29 -9.54 -1.57 -18.46
C ASP A 29 -8.95 -0.38 -17.69
N MET A 30 -8.04 0.37 -18.30
CA MET A 30 -7.36 1.51 -17.70
C MET A 30 -7.65 2.83 -18.44
N CYS A 31 -8.02 3.86 -17.70
CA CYS A 31 -8.10 5.24 -18.20
C CYS A 31 -6.96 6.08 -17.61
N GLY A 32 -5.92 6.31 -18.40
CA GLY A 32 -4.79 7.15 -18.04
C GLY A 32 -5.18 8.58 -17.63
N PRO A 33 -5.94 9.32 -18.45
CA PRO A 33 -6.29 10.71 -18.14
C PRO A 33 -7.10 10.88 -16.85
N CYS A 34 -7.94 9.91 -16.47
CA CYS A 34 -8.70 9.98 -15.20
C CYS A 34 -8.01 9.24 -14.04
N ARG A 35 -6.90 8.54 -14.30
CA ARG A 35 -6.24 7.61 -13.36
C ARG A 35 -7.20 6.59 -12.77
N LEU A 36 -8.09 6.08 -13.62
CA LEU A 36 -9.12 5.11 -13.26
C LEU A 36 -8.80 3.74 -13.82
N VAL A 37 -9.19 2.73 -13.07
CA VAL A 37 -9.04 1.32 -13.42
C VAL A 37 -10.37 0.61 -13.18
N TRP A 38 -10.79 -0.20 -14.15
CA TRP A 38 -11.96 -1.06 -14.06
C TRP A 38 -11.49 -2.52 -14.13
N PHE A 39 -11.81 -3.27 -13.07
CA PHE A 39 -11.66 -4.73 -13.05
C PHE A 39 -13.04 -5.35 -13.22
N ASP A 40 -13.17 -6.33 -14.11
CA ASP A 40 -14.33 -7.21 -14.10
C ASP A 40 -14.25 -8.15 -12.88
N ASN A 41 -15.33 -8.88 -12.61
CA ASN A 41 -15.49 -9.61 -11.35
C ASN A 41 -14.35 -10.61 -11.08
N LEU A 42 -13.77 -10.55 -9.87
CA LEU A 42 -12.68 -11.41 -9.39
C LEU A 42 -11.33 -11.26 -10.13
N GLU A 43 -11.16 -10.28 -11.00
CA GLU A 43 -9.90 -10.10 -11.72
C GLU A 43 -8.80 -9.51 -10.83
N SER A 44 -9.14 -8.55 -9.96
CA SER A 44 -8.14 -7.91 -9.10
C SER A 44 -7.48 -8.90 -8.13
N VAL A 45 -8.21 -9.93 -7.66
CA VAL A 45 -7.68 -10.94 -6.74
C VAL A 45 -6.74 -11.94 -7.41
N ASN A 46 -6.78 -12.04 -8.74
CA ASN A 46 -5.95 -12.96 -9.49
C ASN A 46 -4.59 -12.38 -9.87
N LEU A 47 -4.32 -11.09 -9.63
CA LEU A 47 -3.07 -10.43 -10.00
C LEU A 47 -1.86 -11.03 -9.27
N ASN A 48 -0.84 -11.45 -10.02
CA ASN A 48 0.37 -12.08 -9.47
C ASN A 48 1.57 -11.11 -9.43
N GLY A 49 2.78 -11.60 -9.13
CA GLY A 49 4.01 -10.80 -9.09
C GLY A 49 4.33 -10.07 -10.41
N PRO A 50 4.52 -10.77 -11.54
CA PRO A 50 4.69 -10.18 -12.86
C PRO A 50 3.56 -9.22 -13.25
N GLY A 51 2.31 -9.54 -12.92
CA GLY A 51 1.17 -8.67 -13.15
C GLY A 51 1.25 -7.38 -12.33
N THR A 52 1.77 -7.46 -11.10
CA THR A 52 2.04 -6.29 -10.25
C THR A 52 3.14 -5.41 -10.86
N LEU A 53 4.22 -5.99 -11.38
CA LEU A 53 5.26 -5.24 -12.09
C LEU A 53 4.70 -4.55 -13.35
N GLN A 54 3.93 -5.29 -14.15
CA GLN A 54 3.27 -4.76 -15.35
C GLN A 54 2.30 -3.62 -15.00
N LEU A 55 1.54 -3.75 -13.91
CA LEU A 55 0.66 -2.71 -13.40
C LEU A 55 1.43 -1.45 -13.00
N LEU A 56 2.54 -1.59 -12.27
CA LEU A 56 3.37 -0.45 -11.88
C LEU A 56 3.93 0.28 -13.10
N ARG A 57 4.41 -0.44 -14.12
CA ARG A 57 4.84 0.15 -15.39
C ARG A 57 3.70 0.87 -16.12
N ALA A 58 2.50 0.26 -16.15
CA ALA A 58 1.33 0.86 -16.77
C ALA A 58 0.90 2.17 -16.08
N ILE A 59 0.98 2.22 -14.74
CA ILE A 59 0.71 3.44 -13.95
C ILE A 59 1.78 4.50 -14.22
N ASP A 60 3.06 4.14 -14.20
CA ASP A 60 4.16 5.08 -14.42
C ASP A 60 4.15 5.68 -15.82
N ALA A 61 3.72 4.92 -16.83
CA ALA A 61 3.54 5.41 -18.19
C ALA A 61 2.52 6.55 -18.31
N GLN A 62 1.66 6.76 -17.30
CA GLN A 62 0.70 7.87 -17.25
C GLN A 62 1.24 9.10 -16.49
N ARG A 63 2.49 9.05 -16.02
CA ARG A 63 3.15 10.17 -15.33
C ARG A 63 3.26 11.38 -16.27
N GLY A 64 3.08 12.58 -15.72
CA GLY A 64 3.22 13.83 -16.47
C GLY A 64 1.99 14.20 -17.31
N GLU A 65 1.08 13.26 -17.55
CA GLU A 65 -0.18 13.53 -18.25
C GLU A 65 -1.16 14.34 -17.38
N LEU A 66 -1.89 15.25 -18.03
CA LEU A 66 -2.91 16.08 -17.37
C LEU A 66 -4.04 15.20 -16.82
N LEU A 67 -4.35 15.42 -15.54
CA LEU A 67 -5.45 14.72 -14.87
C LEU A 67 -6.80 15.36 -15.23
N ASN A 68 -7.69 14.56 -15.78
CA ASN A 68 -9.11 14.86 -15.80
C ASN A 68 -9.69 14.63 -14.39
N ALA A 69 -10.05 15.72 -13.72
CA ALA A 69 -10.65 15.66 -12.39
C ALA A 69 -11.89 14.74 -12.40
N LEU A 70 -12.05 13.97 -11.32
CA LEU A 70 -13.23 13.13 -11.15
C LEU A 70 -14.45 14.01 -10.89
N GLY A 71 -15.51 13.82 -11.66
CA GLY A 71 -16.79 14.53 -11.50
C GLY A 71 -17.59 14.14 -10.24
N GLY A 72 -17.06 13.27 -9.39
CA GLY A 72 -17.71 12.77 -8.17
C GLY A 72 -17.63 11.25 -8.03
N THR A 73 -18.38 10.70 -7.08
CA THR A 73 -18.48 9.26 -6.82
C THR A 73 -19.76 8.62 -7.37
N ASP A 74 -20.67 9.42 -7.92
CA ASP A 74 -21.93 8.98 -8.56
C ASP A 74 -21.68 8.60 -10.03
N LEU A 75 -20.81 7.60 -10.24
CA LEU A 75 -20.42 7.13 -11.57
C LEU A 75 -21.28 5.90 -11.96
N PRO A 76 -21.73 5.79 -13.22
CA PRO A 76 -22.43 4.61 -13.70
C PRO A 76 -21.48 3.43 -13.95
N CYS A 77 -22.00 2.21 -13.94
CA CYS A 77 -21.27 1.03 -14.40
C CYS A 77 -21.06 1.08 -15.92
N PRO A 78 -19.84 0.88 -16.44
CA PRO A 78 -19.58 0.90 -17.88
C PRO A 78 -20.25 -0.26 -18.65
N ARG A 79 -20.65 -1.34 -17.95
CA ARG A 79 -21.32 -2.50 -18.56
C ARG A 79 -22.84 -2.37 -18.59
N CYS A 80 -23.45 -1.92 -17.49
CA CYS A 80 -24.92 -1.99 -17.31
C CYS A 80 -25.58 -0.68 -16.88
N THR A 81 -24.82 0.42 -16.86
CA THR A 81 -25.23 1.80 -16.54
C THR A 81 -25.85 2.05 -15.16
N ALA A 82 -26.06 1.01 -14.35
CA ALA A 82 -26.47 1.12 -12.96
C ALA A 82 -25.45 1.94 -12.16
N ARG A 83 -25.94 2.80 -11.26
CA ARG A 83 -25.09 3.60 -10.37
C ARG A 83 -24.19 2.69 -9.54
N LEU A 84 -22.90 2.99 -9.52
CA LEU A 84 -21.94 2.27 -8.70
C LEU A 84 -22.14 2.62 -7.22
N LYS A 85 -21.97 1.63 -6.35
CA LYS A 85 -22.04 1.81 -4.89
C LYS A 85 -20.63 1.92 -4.33
N VAL A 86 -20.45 2.80 -3.34
CA VAL A 86 -19.19 2.86 -2.58
C VAL A 86 -19.12 1.64 -1.66
N VAL A 87 -18.08 0.83 -1.84
CA VAL A 87 -17.72 -0.27 -0.95
C VAL A 87 -16.35 0.01 -0.35
N ARG A 88 -16.16 -0.38 0.91
CA ARG A 88 -14.88 -0.20 1.62
C ARG A 88 -14.36 -1.55 2.05
N ASP A 89 -13.21 -1.90 1.53
CA ASP A 89 -12.49 -3.11 1.90
C ASP A 89 -11.52 -2.82 3.03
N LEU A 90 -11.41 -3.75 3.98
CA LEU A 90 -10.45 -3.64 5.06
C LEU A 90 -9.10 -4.22 4.61
N VAL A 91 -8.08 -3.37 4.53
CA VAL A 91 -6.71 -3.78 4.18
C VAL A 91 -5.74 -3.48 5.32
N SER A 92 -4.47 -3.85 5.17
CA SER A 92 -3.43 -3.73 6.22
C SER A 92 -3.26 -2.31 6.77
N HIS A 93 -3.56 -1.28 5.97
CA HIS A 93 -3.39 0.13 6.34
C HIS A 93 -4.72 0.88 6.57
N GLY A 94 -5.81 0.15 6.78
CA GLY A 94 -7.13 0.69 7.05
C GLY A 94 -8.13 0.43 5.92
N PRO A 95 -9.34 1.02 5.97
CA PRO A 95 -10.35 0.82 4.94
C PRO A 95 -9.99 1.56 3.64
N VAL A 96 -10.10 0.87 2.50
CA VAL A 96 -9.90 1.44 1.15
C VAL A 96 -11.22 1.36 0.38
N GLY A 97 -11.62 2.48 -0.21
CA GLY A 97 -12.85 2.57 -0.99
C GLY A 97 -12.68 2.12 -2.45
N ARG A 98 -13.73 1.53 -3.01
CA ARG A 98 -13.94 1.34 -4.46
C ARG A 98 -15.41 1.52 -4.83
N LEU A 99 -15.68 1.70 -6.12
CA LEU A 99 -17.04 1.85 -6.65
C LEU A 99 -17.45 0.54 -7.35
N GLU A 100 -18.32 -0.25 -6.73
CA GLU A 100 -18.76 -1.54 -7.25
C GLU A 100 -20.07 -1.47 -8.02
N CYS A 101 -20.19 -2.30 -9.06
CA CYS A 101 -21.47 -2.52 -9.70
C CYS A 101 -22.39 -3.35 -8.79
N PRO A 102 -23.62 -2.89 -8.49
CA PRO A 102 -24.57 -3.67 -7.68
C PRO A 102 -25.01 -4.96 -8.37
N ARG A 103 -24.78 -5.11 -9.68
CA ARG A 103 -25.04 -6.33 -10.46
C ARG A 103 -23.82 -7.25 -10.59
N GLY A 104 -22.70 -6.93 -9.94
CA GLY A 104 -21.52 -7.79 -9.90
C GLY A 104 -20.68 -7.81 -11.19
N HIS A 105 -20.82 -6.82 -12.08
CA HIS A 105 -20.00 -6.76 -13.30
C HIS A 105 -18.52 -6.47 -13.03
N GLY A 106 -18.21 -5.76 -11.94
CA GLY A 106 -16.86 -5.29 -11.68
C GLY A 106 -16.83 -4.11 -10.72
N ALA A 107 -15.64 -3.51 -10.59
CA ALA A 107 -15.42 -2.36 -9.76
C ALA A 107 -14.48 -1.33 -10.40
N LEU A 108 -14.75 -0.06 -10.11
CA LEU A 108 -13.96 1.10 -10.51
C LEU A 108 -13.14 1.61 -9.32
N GLN A 109 -11.86 1.87 -9.56
CA GLN A 109 -10.91 2.42 -8.58
C GLN A 109 -10.05 3.51 -9.22
N THR A 110 -9.49 4.40 -8.39
CA THR A 110 -8.32 5.18 -8.79
C THR A 110 -7.04 4.34 -8.70
N PHE A 111 -5.95 4.77 -9.33
CA PHE A 111 -4.64 4.10 -9.19
C PHE A 111 -4.20 4.00 -7.72
N SER A 112 -4.35 5.07 -6.95
CA SER A 112 -4.03 5.04 -5.51
C SER A 112 -4.91 4.08 -4.71
N GLN A 113 -6.21 3.97 -5.03
CA GLN A 113 -7.11 3.01 -4.39
C GLN A 113 -6.72 1.57 -4.72
N LEU A 114 -6.40 1.27 -5.97
CA LEU A 114 -5.93 -0.05 -6.38
C LEU A 114 -4.63 -0.43 -5.67
N LEU A 115 -3.63 0.46 -5.68
CA LEU A 115 -2.35 0.20 -5.01
C LEU A 115 -2.54 0.00 -3.50
N ALA A 116 -3.48 0.73 -2.89
CA ALA A 116 -3.80 0.59 -1.46
C ALA A 116 -4.53 -0.72 -1.17
N GLU A 117 -5.45 -1.13 -2.04
CA GLU A 117 -6.10 -2.45 -1.97
C GLU A 117 -5.06 -3.58 -1.99
N LYS A 118 -4.05 -3.47 -2.86
CA LYS A 118 -2.95 -4.45 -2.95
C LYS A 118 -1.90 -4.30 -1.84
N GLY A 119 -2.05 -3.32 -0.96
CA GLY A 119 -1.12 -3.05 0.13
C GLY A 119 0.26 -2.57 -0.31
N LEU A 120 0.38 -2.07 -1.54
CA LEU A 120 1.64 -1.57 -2.13
C LEU A 120 1.94 -0.13 -1.71
N VAL A 121 0.91 0.58 -1.24
CA VAL A 121 1.03 1.94 -0.71
C VAL A 121 0.42 2.00 0.68
N ARG A 122 0.92 2.96 1.46
CA ARG A 122 0.42 3.23 2.81
C ARG A 122 0.41 4.73 3.10
N PRO A 123 -0.37 5.17 4.10
CA PRO A 123 -0.25 6.52 4.60
C PRO A 123 1.19 6.82 5.06
N LEU A 124 1.64 8.04 4.79
CA LEU A 124 2.84 8.57 5.45
C LEU A 124 2.48 8.86 6.92
N PHE A 125 3.10 8.12 7.85
CA PHE A 125 2.74 8.16 9.26
C PHE A 125 3.25 9.43 9.95
N ARG A 126 2.65 9.79 11.10
CA ARG A 126 3.03 10.98 11.87
C ARG A 126 4.54 11.02 12.22
N PRO A 127 5.17 9.95 12.73
CA PRO A 127 6.60 9.99 13.05
C PRO A 127 7.50 10.23 11.84
N GLU A 128 7.08 9.75 10.66
CA GLU A 128 7.78 9.96 9.40
C GLU A 128 7.69 11.42 8.94
N VAL A 129 6.51 12.03 9.05
CA VAL A 129 6.29 13.45 8.76
C VAL A 129 7.15 14.31 9.68
N GLU A 130 7.17 14.03 10.98
CA GLU A 130 8.00 14.75 11.94
C GLU A 130 9.50 14.59 11.66
N GLN A 131 9.93 13.39 11.26
CA GLN A 131 11.32 13.15 10.86
C GLN A 131 11.69 13.98 9.62
N LEU A 132 10.81 14.03 8.61
CA LEU A 132 11.01 14.84 7.40
C LEU A 132 11.05 16.34 7.70
N GLN A 133 10.31 16.80 8.72
CA GLN A 133 10.35 18.20 9.18
C GLN A 133 11.65 18.51 9.94
N ARG A 134 12.13 17.58 10.78
CA ARG A 134 13.34 17.75 11.60
C ARG A 134 14.63 17.64 10.78
N SER A 135 14.67 16.75 9.80
CA SER A 135 15.85 16.48 8.99
C SER A 135 15.46 16.30 7.53
N PRO A 136 15.14 17.39 6.81
CA PRO A 136 14.78 17.31 5.41
C PRO A 136 15.91 16.70 4.59
N ALA A 137 15.69 15.56 3.94
CA ALA A 137 16.59 15.07 2.92
C ALA A 137 16.68 16.13 1.79
N THR A 138 17.90 16.59 1.49
CA THR A 138 18.14 17.61 0.47
C THR A 138 17.74 17.08 -0.91
N GLY A 139 16.97 17.87 -1.67
CA GLY A 139 16.56 17.51 -3.03
C GLY A 139 15.46 16.44 -3.14
N LEU A 140 14.85 16.02 -2.02
CA LEU A 140 13.76 15.06 -2.06
C LEU A 140 12.45 15.70 -2.52
N VAL A 141 11.90 15.20 -3.63
CA VAL A 141 10.60 15.58 -4.17
C VAL A 141 9.60 14.46 -3.91
N PHE A 142 8.38 14.84 -3.49
CA PHE A 142 7.27 13.91 -3.30
C PHE A 142 6.25 14.10 -4.41
N HIS A 143 5.88 13.00 -5.05
CA HIS A 143 4.84 12.98 -6.07
C HIS A 143 3.60 12.28 -5.52
N CYS A 144 2.43 12.82 -5.85
CA CYS A 144 1.17 12.17 -5.50
C CYS A 144 1.09 10.83 -6.22
N VAL A 145 0.97 9.74 -5.45
CA VAL A 145 0.87 8.37 -6.00
C VAL A 145 -0.31 8.20 -6.98
N ASN A 146 -1.35 9.03 -6.89
CA ASN A 146 -2.47 8.99 -7.82
C ASN A 146 -2.23 9.78 -9.11
N CYS A 147 -1.98 11.10 -9.00
CA CYS A 147 -1.93 12.00 -10.15
C CYS A 147 -0.51 12.36 -10.61
N GLY A 148 0.53 12.05 -9.85
CA GLY A 148 1.92 12.39 -10.14
C GLY A 148 2.32 13.83 -9.81
N ALA A 149 1.37 14.68 -9.41
CA ALA A 149 1.66 16.07 -9.07
C ALA A 149 2.58 16.16 -7.86
N GLU A 150 3.55 17.07 -7.93
CA GLU A 150 4.41 17.39 -6.80
C GLU A 150 3.59 17.95 -5.63
N PHE A 151 3.89 17.49 -4.41
CA PHE A 151 3.29 18.03 -3.21
C PHE A 151 4.25 17.89 -2.03
N ASP A 152 4.19 18.82 -1.06
CA ASP A 152 4.96 18.67 0.18
C ASP A 152 4.12 17.95 1.25
N PRO A 153 4.45 16.69 1.61
CA PRO A 153 3.70 15.92 2.61
C PRO A 153 3.92 16.42 4.05
N ARG A 154 4.89 17.31 4.27
CA ARG A 154 5.22 17.89 5.58
C ARG A 154 4.19 18.92 6.02
N VAL A 155 3.49 19.53 5.06
CA VAL A 155 2.54 20.63 5.28
C VAL A 155 1.10 20.26 4.91
N ARG A 156 0.89 19.22 4.11
CA ARG A 156 -0.44 18.80 3.63
C ARG A 156 -0.69 17.32 3.87
N GLU A 157 -1.92 17.00 4.24
CA GLU A 157 -2.39 15.61 4.42
C GLU A 157 -3.00 15.01 3.14
N ALA A 158 -3.27 15.86 2.13
CA ALA A 158 -3.81 15.46 0.84
C ALA A 158 -3.23 16.31 -0.31
N CYS A 159 -3.17 15.73 -1.49
CA CYS A 159 -2.76 16.38 -2.73
C CYS A 159 -3.74 17.51 -3.09
N SER A 160 -3.24 18.71 -3.36
CA SER A 160 -4.05 19.87 -3.77
C SER A 160 -4.71 19.72 -5.14
N PHE A 161 -4.21 18.81 -5.98
CA PHE A 161 -4.70 18.64 -7.36
C PHE A 161 -5.82 17.61 -7.46
N CYS A 162 -5.69 16.46 -6.79
CA CYS A 162 -6.66 15.36 -6.90
C CYS A 162 -7.32 14.96 -5.58
N GLY A 163 -6.98 15.60 -4.46
CA GLY A 163 -7.53 15.28 -3.14
C GLY A 163 -7.09 13.93 -2.56
N SER A 164 -6.24 13.16 -3.25
CA SER A 164 -5.72 11.90 -2.73
C SER A 164 -4.91 12.12 -1.44
N PRO A 165 -5.01 11.23 -0.44
CA PRO A 165 -4.26 11.36 0.81
C PRO A 165 -2.75 11.27 0.56
N ARG A 166 -1.95 11.72 1.55
CA ARG A 166 -0.49 11.52 1.54
C ARG A 166 -0.15 10.04 1.63
N LEU A 167 0.17 9.44 0.49
CA LEU A 167 0.57 8.05 0.37
C LEU A 167 2.03 7.96 -0.04
N VAL A 168 2.68 6.90 0.42
CA VAL A 168 4.03 6.50 -0.01
C VAL A 168 4.02 5.04 -0.43
N LEU A 169 4.94 4.67 -1.32
CA LEU A 169 5.09 3.30 -1.77
C LEU A 169 5.84 2.49 -0.71
N ASP A 170 5.24 1.40 -0.25
CA ASP A 170 5.85 0.49 0.70
C ASP A 170 6.73 -0.50 -0.06
N LEU A 171 8.03 -0.20 -0.15
CA LEU A 171 8.97 -0.98 -0.93
C LEU A 171 9.05 -2.44 -0.46
N GLN A 172 8.91 -2.70 0.85
CA GLN A 172 8.92 -4.06 1.38
C GLN A 172 7.70 -4.84 0.89
N ARG A 173 6.51 -4.24 0.94
CA ARG A 173 5.28 -4.86 0.43
C ARG A 173 5.32 -5.08 -1.08
N ILE A 174 5.94 -4.15 -1.82
CA ILE A 174 6.13 -4.30 -3.27
C ILE A 174 7.07 -5.46 -3.58
N LEU A 175 8.25 -5.51 -2.95
CA LEU A 175 9.19 -6.63 -3.12
C LEU A 175 8.53 -7.96 -2.77
N HIS A 176 7.73 -8.02 -1.70
CA HIS A 176 6.96 -9.21 -1.32
C HIS A 176 5.89 -9.59 -2.36
N ALA A 177 5.17 -8.62 -2.91
CA ALA A 177 4.14 -8.87 -3.91
C ALA A 177 4.73 -9.44 -5.21
N LEU A 178 5.93 -8.98 -5.58
CA LEU A 178 6.68 -9.48 -6.73
C LEU A 178 7.20 -10.91 -6.51
N ASP A 179 7.52 -11.27 -5.27
CA ASP A 179 8.11 -12.56 -4.89
C ASP A 179 7.10 -13.71 -4.65
N ARG A 180 5.81 -13.44 -4.48
CA ARG A 180 4.81 -14.48 -4.14
C ARG A 180 4.58 -15.58 -5.22
N GLN A 181 5.49 -15.75 -6.18
CA GLN A 181 5.34 -16.54 -7.39
C GLN A 181 5.77 -18.01 -7.30
N THR A 182 6.59 -18.47 -6.36
CA THR A 182 7.03 -19.87 -6.37
C THR A 182 6.56 -20.63 -5.14
N GLY A 183 5.38 -21.27 -5.25
CA GLY A 183 5.01 -22.39 -4.38
C GLY A 183 5.88 -23.64 -4.61
N VAL A 184 7.16 -23.50 -4.93
CA VAL A 184 8.10 -24.59 -5.20
C VAL A 184 9.39 -24.34 -4.41
N VAL A 185 9.66 -25.24 -3.48
CA VAL A 185 10.94 -25.35 -2.79
C VAL A 185 11.91 -26.05 -3.74
N ASP A 186 12.88 -25.31 -4.26
CA ASP A 186 14.21 -25.88 -4.51
C ASP A 186 15.28 -24.84 -4.18
N SER A 187 16.21 -25.22 -3.30
CA SER A 187 17.20 -24.35 -2.67
C SER A 187 18.55 -24.38 -3.38
N SER A 188 18.57 -24.56 -4.69
CA SER A 188 19.80 -24.84 -5.43
C SER A 188 20.21 -23.81 -6.49
N VAL A 189 19.51 -22.68 -6.64
CA VAL A 189 19.94 -21.64 -7.61
C VAL A 189 19.71 -20.22 -7.06
N GLY A 190 20.81 -19.52 -6.79
CA GLY A 190 20.88 -18.04 -6.75
C GLY A 190 20.18 -17.36 -5.58
N GLY A 191 20.97 -16.96 -4.57
CA GLY A 191 20.51 -16.19 -3.41
C GLY A 191 19.82 -14.85 -3.75
N PRO A 192 19.36 -14.12 -2.71
CA PRO A 192 18.50 -12.95 -2.86
C PRO A 192 19.13 -11.89 -3.79
N PRO A 193 18.31 -10.99 -4.38
CA PRO A 193 18.82 -9.84 -5.11
C PRO A 193 19.97 -9.18 -4.32
N ARG A 194 21.16 -9.17 -4.92
CA ARG A 194 22.34 -8.56 -4.32
C ARG A 194 22.08 -7.05 -4.30
N GLN A 195 21.77 -6.53 -3.12
CA GLN A 195 21.74 -5.10 -2.78
C GLN A 195 20.70 -4.28 -3.57
N VAL A 196 19.49 -4.15 -3.03
CA VAL A 196 18.57 -3.08 -3.47
C VAL A 196 18.98 -1.81 -2.73
N GLN A 197 20.11 -1.23 -3.16
CA GLN A 197 20.68 -0.03 -2.55
C GLN A 197 19.91 1.21 -2.99
N PHE A 198 19.39 1.95 -2.02
CA PHE A 198 18.78 3.25 -2.28
C PHE A 198 18.92 4.16 -1.06
N THR A 199 18.63 5.43 -1.27
CA THR A 199 18.76 6.48 -0.28
C THR A 199 17.48 6.57 0.54
N CYS A 200 17.60 6.56 1.87
CA CYS A 200 16.48 6.76 2.77
C CYS A 200 15.76 8.08 2.48
N MET A 201 14.47 8.04 2.16
CA MET A 201 13.68 9.26 1.96
C MET A 201 13.59 10.14 3.23
N HIS A 202 13.92 9.61 4.41
CA HIS A 202 13.82 10.38 5.66
C HIS A 202 15.12 11.04 6.11
N CYS A 203 16.28 10.41 5.87
CA CYS A 203 17.56 10.90 6.41
C CYS A 203 18.71 10.92 5.39
N GLY A 204 18.49 10.45 4.16
CA GLY A 204 19.56 10.38 3.16
C GLY A 204 20.58 9.25 3.38
N GLY A 205 20.42 8.43 4.41
CA GLY A 205 21.32 7.29 4.67
C GLY A 205 21.13 6.17 3.66
N ALA A 206 22.19 5.43 3.36
CA ALA A 206 22.11 4.28 2.46
C ALA A 206 21.34 3.13 3.12
N ILE A 207 20.49 2.45 2.36
CA ILE A 207 19.68 1.31 2.84
C ILE A 207 19.83 0.16 1.86
N ASP A 208 19.97 -1.06 2.37
CA ASP A 208 19.76 -2.29 1.58
C ASP A 208 18.33 -2.82 1.79
N ALA A 209 17.40 -2.46 0.90
CA ALA A 209 16.00 -2.88 1.01
C ALA A 209 15.79 -4.39 0.89
N ALA A 210 16.78 -5.16 0.43
CA ALA A 210 16.68 -6.63 0.42
C ALA A 210 16.87 -7.25 1.82
N ARG A 211 17.39 -6.49 2.79
CA ARG A 211 17.77 -6.99 4.12
C ARG A 211 17.18 -6.19 5.26
N GLU A 212 16.99 -4.90 5.05
CA GLU A 212 16.47 -3.98 6.05
C GLU A 212 14.94 -3.84 5.89
N ARG A 213 14.21 -3.82 7.01
CA ARG A 213 12.77 -3.44 7.05
C ARG A 213 12.57 -1.96 7.43
N ARG A 214 13.60 -1.36 8.03
CA ARG A 214 13.68 0.03 8.50
C ARG A 214 15.09 0.54 8.24
N CYS A 215 15.23 1.84 8.01
CA CYS A 215 16.54 2.45 7.83
C CYS A 215 17.43 2.25 9.06
N SER A 216 18.59 1.64 8.90
CA SER A 216 19.60 1.50 9.97
C SER A 216 20.10 2.83 10.55
N HIS A 217 19.94 3.95 9.83
CA HIS A 217 20.38 5.27 10.27
C HIS A 217 19.34 6.08 11.06
N CYS A 218 18.05 5.97 10.72
CA CYS A 218 16.99 6.77 11.35
C CYS A 218 15.79 5.96 11.89
N ALA A 219 15.82 4.63 11.78
CA ALA A 219 14.78 3.68 12.17
C ALA A 219 13.40 3.86 11.49
N MET A 220 13.27 4.82 10.56
CA MET A 220 12.04 5.02 9.80
C MET A 220 11.78 3.84 8.86
N PRO A 221 10.51 3.49 8.62
CA PRO A 221 10.17 2.46 7.65
C PRO A 221 10.69 2.83 6.25
N ILE A 222 11.03 1.81 5.48
CA ILE A 222 11.50 1.95 4.11
C ILE A 222 10.30 2.26 3.22
N ALA A 223 10.35 3.39 2.54
CA ALA A 223 9.36 3.81 1.58
C ALA A 223 10.00 4.63 0.48
N VAL A 224 9.27 4.72 -0.63
CA VAL A 224 9.67 5.41 -1.85
C VAL A 224 8.61 6.45 -2.21
N THR A 225 9.03 7.57 -2.79
CA THR A 225 8.15 8.74 -3.01
C THR A 225 7.39 8.69 -4.33
N ASP A 226 7.84 7.90 -5.31
CA ASP A 226 7.14 7.73 -6.58
C ASP A 226 7.34 6.33 -7.21
N VAL A 227 6.50 6.01 -8.21
CA VAL A 227 6.48 4.69 -8.88
C VAL A 227 7.73 4.45 -9.75
N ALA A 228 8.31 5.47 -10.37
CA ALA A 228 9.49 5.35 -11.23
C ALA A 228 10.73 5.04 -10.39
N GLU A 229 10.84 5.60 -9.19
CA GLU A 229 11.92 5.22 -8.29
C GLU A 229 11.78 3.75 -7.88
N VAL A 230 10.56 3.26 -7.60
CA VAL A 230 10.29 1.84 -7.38
C VAL A 230 10.70 1.00 -8.60
N LEU A 231 10.26 1.39 -9.79
CA LEU A 231 10.62 0.68 -11.03
C LEU A 231 12.13 0.67 -11.26
N ARG A 232 12.84 1.78 -11.07
CA ARG A 232 14.30 1.86 -11.17
C ARG A 232 15.01 0.85 -10.26
N LEU A 233 14.45 0.58 -9.08
CA LEU A 233 15.00 -0.40 -8.12
C LEU A 233 14.72 -1.85 -8.54
N ILE A 234 13.59 -2.11 -9.22
CA ILE A 234 13.11 -3.45 -9.54
C ILE A 234 13.50 -3.90 -10.95
N GLU A 235 13.61 -2.98 -11.91
CA GLU A 235 13.86 -3.27 -13.33
C GLU A 235 15.07 -4.19 -13.58
N PRO A 236 16.20 -4.07 -12.85
CA PRO A 236 17.31 -5.03 -12.97
C PRO A 236 16.93 -6.50 -12.70
N TYR A 237 15.81 -6.74 -12.02
CA TYR A 237 15.27 -8.05 -11.66
C TYR A 237 14.04 -8.45 -12.47
N ALA A 238 13.56 -7.58 -13.38
CA ALA A 238 12.32 -7.78 -14.12
C ALA A 238 12.29 -9.14 -14.85
N ALA A 239 13.34 -9.49 -15.58
CA ALA A 239 13.40 -10.76 -16.32
C ALA A 239 13.27 -11.99 -15.40
N LYS A 240 13.82 -11.92 -14.17
CA LYS A 240 13.67 -12.99 -13.18
C LYS A 240 12.27 -13.05 -12.58
N ILE A 241 11.67 -11.88 -12.35
CA ILE A 241 10.28 -11.80 -11.86
C ILE A 241 9.36 -12.42 -12.92
N GLU A 242 9.50 -12.00 -14.19
CA GLU A 242 8.66 -12.42 -15.31
C GLU A 242 8.81 -13.91 -15.66
N SER A 243 10.00 -14.48 -15.50
CA SER A 243 10.25 -15.92 -15.66
C SER A 243 9.82 -16.76 -14.45
N GLY A 244 9.44 -16.12 -13.33
CA GLY A 244 9.11 -16.80 -12.08
C GLY A 244 10.32 -17.34 -11.31
N GLU A 245 11.54 -16.90 -11.65
CA GLU A 245 12.81 -17.31 -11.03
C GLU A 245 13.25 -16.37 -9.88
N ALA A 246 12.56 -15.26 -9.66
CA ALA A 246 12.86 -14.34 -8.57
C ALA A 246 12.37 -14.93 -7.22
N ALA A 247 13.32 -15.25 -6.34
CA ALA A 247 13.07 -15.56 -4.92
C ALA A 247 14.00 -14.75 -4.00
N PRO A 248 13.54 -13.76 -3.23
CA PRO A 248 14.30 -13.27 -2.09
C PRO A 248 14.30 -14.25 -0.90
N ALA A 249 15.50 -14.56 -0.41
CA ALA A 249 15.78 -15.36 0.79
C ALA A 249 15.21 -14.80 2.12
N HIS A 250 14.34 -13.80 2.09
CA HIS A 250 13.70 -13.23 3.27
C HIS A 250 12.86 -14.26 4.05
N ARG A 251 12.36 -15.30 3.37
CA ARG A 251 11.60 -16.40 3.99
C ARG A 251 12.46 -17.33 4.86
N ALA A 252 13.77 -17.44 4.61
CA ALA A 252 14.66 -18.22 5.46
C ALA A 252 14.84 -17.57 6.85
N VAL A 253 14.66 -16.25 6.93
CA VAL A 253 14.74 -15.50 8.18
C VAL A 253 13.41 -15.57 8.94
N GLU A 254 12.27 -15.44 8.26
CA GLU A 254 10.97 -15.36 8.94
C GLU A 254 10.51 -16.69 9.58
N VAL A 255 10.81 -17.85 8.99
CA VAL A 255 10.47 -19.13 9.62
C VAL A 255 11.40 -19.45 10.80
N ALA A 256 12.70 -19.13 10.69
CA ALA A 256 13.66 -19.35 11.77
C ALA A 256 13.41 -18.39 12.96
N GLU A 257 13.19 -17.10 12.71
CA GLU A 257 12.91 -16.10 13.76
C GLU A 257 11.56 -16.32 14.45
N VAL A 258 10.54 -16.81 13.74
CA VAL A 258 9.23 -17.14 14.34
C VAL A 258 9.28 -18.47 15.11
N SER A 259 10.12 -19.43 14.70
CA SER A 259 10.30 -20.69 15.43
C SER A 259 11.18 -20.57 16.68
N ASP A 260 12.08 -19.59 16.75
CA ASP A 260 12.99 -19.38 17.89
C ASP A 260 12.47 -18.44 18.98
N GLY A 261 11.24 -17.92 18.84
CA GLY A 261 10.32 -17.65 19.97
C GLY A 261 10.84 -16.86 21.18
N ARG A 262 11.93 -16.09 21.07
CA ARG A 262 12.32 -15.09 22.06
C ARG A 262 12.26 -13.73 21.39
N PRO A 263 11.28 -12.87 21.75
CA PRO A 263 11.25 -11.51 21.24
C PRO A 263 12.56 -10.82 21.62
N HIS A 264 13.35 -10.44 20.61
CA HIS A 264 14.47 -9.54 20.80
C HIS A 264 13.92 -8.17 21.20
N LEU A 265 13.95 -7.93 22.51
CA LEU A 265 14.01 -6.64 23.19
C LEU A 265 12.98 -5.60 22.71
N LEU A 266 11.79 -5.66 23.29
CA LEU A 266 11.18 -4.41 23.78
C LEU A 266 12.20 -3.75 24.71
N PRO A 267 12.40 -2.41 24.68
CA PRO A 267 13.23 -1.75 25.67
C PRO A 267 12.71 -2.14 27.06
N MET A 268 13.51 -2.91 27.79
CA MET A 268 13.24 -3.23 29.18
C MET A 268 13.33 -1.93 29.97
N GLY A 269 12.18 -1.41 30.35
CA GLY A 269 12.09 -0.11 31.03
C GLY A 269 10.68 0.41 31.21
N LEU A 270 9.69 -0.46 31.36
CA LEU A 270 8.47 -0.13 32.09
C LEU A 270 8.37 -1.16 33.20
N GLU A 271 8.97 -0.82 34.35
CA GLU A 271 8.70 -1.54 35.59
C GLU A 271 7.19 -1.60 35.77
N ARG A 272 6.64 -2.82 35.78
CA ARG A 272 5.27 -3.03 36.27
C ARG A 272 5.25 -2.49 37.68
N ASN A 273 4.45 -1.45 37.93
CA ASN A 273 4.19 -0.97 39.26
C ASN A 273 3.71 -2.17 40.11
N PRO A 274 4.48 -2.65 41.10
CA PRO A 274 4.12 -3.83 41.89
C PRO A 274 2.93 -3.53 42.82
N LEU A 275 2.57 -2.26 42.95
CA LEU A 275 1.32 -1.80 43.51
C LEU A 275 0.41 -1.56 42.31
N GLY A 276 -0.64 -2.38 42.15
CA GLY A 276 -1.66 -2.15 41.12
C GLY A 276 -2.20 -0.71 41.16
N PRO A 277 -2.95 -0.26 40.13
CA PRO A 277 -3.47 1.10 40.07
C PRO A 277 -4.15 1.45 41.41
N PRO A 278 -3.89 2.64 41.98
CA PRO A 278 -4.39 3.00 43.29
C PRO A 278 -5.89 2.78 43.41
N TRP A 279 -6.37 2.31 44.56
CA TRP A 279 -7.79 1.99 44.80
C TRP A 279 -8.75 3.15 44.45
N TRP A 280 -8.29 4.41 44.49
CA TRP A 280 -9.08 5.58 44.14
C TRP A 280 -9.43 5.67 42.64
N VAL A 281 -8.67 5.01 41.75
CA VAL A 281 -8.99 4.90 40.31
C VAL A 281 -10.28 4.08 40.12
N TYR A 282 -10.44 3.00 40.89
CA TYR A 282 -11.67 2.19 40.88
C TYR A 282 -12.85 2.93 41.53
N ALA A 283 -12.58 3.72 42.58
CA ALA A 283 -13.61 4.55 43.22
C ALA A 283 -14.14 5.65 42.28
N PHE A 284 -13.28 6.27 41.46
CA PHE A 284 -13.72 7.28 40.49
C PHE A 284 -14.60 6.67 39.39
N CYS A 285 -14.24 5.49 38.85
CA CYS A 285 -15.07 4.77 37.89
C CYS A 285 -16.44 4.37 38.48
N ALA A 286 -16.49 3.95 39.75
CA ALA A 286 -17.74 3.59 40.42
C ALA A 286 -18.67 4.80 40.63
N VAL A 287 -18.12 5.97 40.98
CA VAL A 287 -18.89 7.21 41.15
C VAL A 287 -19.44 7.72 39.81
N VAL A 288 -18.65 7.67 38.74
CA VAL A 288 -19.10 8.05 37.39
C VAL A 288 -20.19 7.11 36.87
N ALA A 289 -20.07 5.79 37.09
CA ALA A 289 -21.07 4.82 36.70
C ALA A 289 -22.40 4.99 37.48
N ALA A 290 -22.32 5.29 38.78
CA ALA A 290 -23.49 5.52 39.63
C ALA A 290 -24.20 6.85 39.31
N GLY A 291 -23.47 7.90 38.94
CA GLY A 291 -24.04 9.19 38.51
C GLY A 291 -24.71 9.17 37.13
N ALA A 292 -24.34 8.21 36.28
CA ALA A 292 -24.84 8.10 34.90
C ALA A 292 -25.95 7.04 34.70
N GLY A 293 -26.39 6.35 35.76
CA GLY A 293 -27.46 5.35 35.66
C GLY A 293 -27.12 4.13 34.79
N LEU A 294 -25.84 3.84 34.58
CA LEU A 294 -25.38 2.72 33.75
C LEU A 294 -25.13 1.49 34.62
N ALA A 295 -25.97 0.46 34.47
CA ALA A 295 -25.76 -0.83 35.10
C ALA A 295 -24.44 -1.47 34.61
N LEU A 296 -23.52 -1.67 35.56
CA LEU A 296 -22.33 -2.56 35.52
C LEU A 296 -21.62 -2.67 34.16
N VAL A 297 -20.96 -1.58 33.75
CA VAL A 297 -19.91 -1.65 32.73
C VAL A 297 -18.71 -2.38 33.34
N ARG A 298 -18.39 -3.58 32.85
CA ARG A 298 -17.11 -4.24 33.09
C ARG A 298 -15.99 -3.34 32.54
N CYS A 299 -15.32 -2.60 33.41
CA CYS A 299 -14.11 -1.86 33.06
C CYS A 299 -12.99 -2.86 32.75
N VAL A 300 -12.68 -3.01 31.46
CA VAL A 300 -11.45 -3.66 31.00
C VAL A 300 -10.43 -2.54 30.75
N PRO A 301 -9.26 -2.55 31.40
CA PRO A 301 -8.22 -1.57 31.12
C PRO A 301 -7.64 -1.84 29.73
N LEU A 302 -7.64 -0.81 28.88
CA LEU A 302 -6.86 -0.77 27.64
C LEU A 302 -5.38 -0.69 28.02
N VAL A 303 -4.67 -1.78 27.80
CA VAL A 303 -3.20 -1.82 27.69
C VAL A 303 -2.86 -1.86 26.21
#